data_AF-A0A6A0R4P5-F1
#
_entry.id   AF-A0A6A0R4P5-F1
#
_cell.length_a   1.000
_cell.length_b   1.000
_cell.length_c   1.000
_cell.angle_alpha   90.00
_cell.angle_beta   90.00
_cell.angle_gamma   90.00
#
_symmetry.space_group_name_H-M   'P 1'
#
loop_
_entity.id
_entity.type
_entity.pdbx_description
1 polymer ?
#
loop_
_entity_poly.entity_id
_entity_poly.type
_entity_poly.pdbx_seq_one_letter_code
_entity_poly.pdbx_strand_id
1 'polypeptide(L)'
;LLEDFVAQQGTDIVDGTKKRPDGVFHYDFGQSAKELLSDHLTNNTKPRHVRLWLELILKIRELAGLPDFESTVEALIQDAPDTDPATSTGDEAVLILTGKLDYARYQTQGVVVLDTSVGLADNVSHIGFYADGEIKPEIPAIQQHYSSIRFDDVVVAQLRATGRQGDSEVASLIAQSLKIDDDLAGTTRQLIRLADPSDPASIAMGAPIANTKESNGRPLAWTIAPRIVRLSSLKGAPATTGELDKAEGAMK
;
A
#
# COMPACT_ATOMS: atom_id res chain seq x y z
N LEU A 1 -10.66 16.21 -13.67
CA LEU A 1 -9.95 15.03 -13.13
C LEU A 1 -10.27 13.76 -13.92
N LEU A 2 -11.43 13.12 -13.77
CA LEU A 2 -11.70 11.86 -14.47
C LEU A 2 -11.72 12.01 -16.01
N GLU A 3 -12.30 13.10 -16.51
CA GLU A 3 -12.28 13.39 -17.96
C GLU A 3 -10.87 13.69 -18.46
N ASP A 4 -10.06 14.42 -17.68
CA ASP A 4 -8.65 14.70 -18.01
C ASP A 4 -7.82 13.41 -18.03
N PHE A 5 -8.05 12.51 -17.07
CA PHE A 5 -7.44 11.19 -17.02
C PHE A 5 -7.77 10.36 -18.27
N VAL A 6 -9.05 10.30 -18.66
CA VAL A 6 -9.49 9.58 -19.87
C VAL A 6 -8.92 10.23 -21.13
N ALA A 7 -8.87 11.55 -21.20
CA ALA A 7 -8.25 12.26 -22.32
C ALA A 7 -6.75 11.98 -22.44
N GLN A 8 -6.05 11.83 -21.30
CA GLN A 8 -4.62 11.54 -21.24
C GLN A 8 -4.29 10.09 -21.59
N GLN A 9 -5.04 9.12 -21.07
CA GLN A 9 -4.76 7.69 -21.22
C GLN A 9 -5.45 7.05 -22.43
N GLY A 10 -6.41 7.75 -23.05
CA GLY A 10 -7.22 7.23 -24.15
C GLY A 10 -8.47 6.49 -23.68
N THR A 11 -9.34 6.10 -24.61
CA THR A 11 -10.61 5.42 -24.30
C THR A 11 -10.46 3.94 -23.95
N ASP A 12 -9.30 3.34 -24.24
CA ASP A 12 -9.09 1.89 -24.08
C ASP A 12 -9.02 1.44 -22.61
N ILE A 13 -8.83 2.39 -21.68
CA ILE A 13 -8.85 2.14 -20.23
C ILE A 13 -10.26 2.09 -19.63
N VAL A 14 -11.30 2.40 -20.42
CA VAL A 14 -12.69 2.50 -19.98
C VAL A 14 -13.46 1.24 -20.36
N ASP A 15 -13.95 0.51 -19.35
CA ASP A 15 -14.74 -0.71 -19.51
C ASP A 15 -16.20 -0.39 -19.87
N GLY A 16 -16.68 0.78 -19.46
CA GLY A 16 -18.02 1.27 -19.73
C GLY A 16 -18.18 2.76 -19.47
N THR A 17 -19.09 3.41 -20.20
CA THR A 17 -19.50 4.79 -19.91
C THR A 17 -21.01 4.89 -19.80
N LYS A 18 -21.46 5.71 -18.85
CA LYS A 18 -22.88 6.03 -18.69
C LYS A 18 -23.05 7.51 -18.44
N LYS A 19 -23.83 8.19 -19.28
CA LYS A 19 -24.20 9.58 -19.04
C LYS A 19 -25.21 9.64 -17.89
N ARG A 20 -24.87 10.40 -16.85
CA ARG A 20 -25.71 10.64 -15.68
C ARG A 20 -26.83 11.63 -16.01
N PRO A 21 -27.90 11.70 -15.18
CA PRO A 21 -29.00 12.67 -15.36
C PRO A 21 -28.57 14.14 -15.36
N ASP A 22 -27.45 14.47 -14.70
CA ASP A 22 -26.84 15.81 -14.70
C ASP A 22 -25.98 16.10 -15.94
N GLY A 23 -25.92 15.16 -16.89
CA GLY A 23 -25.19 15.30 -18.14
C GLY A 23 -23.71 14.92 -18.06
N VAL A 24 -23.19 14.58 -16.88
CA VAL A 24 -21.78 14.19 -16.66
C VAL A 24 -21.58 12.70 -16.97
N PHE A 25 -20.40 12.31 -17.45
CA PHE A 25 -20.09 10.90 -17.68
C PHE A 25 -19.67 10.19 -16.39
N HIS A 26 -20.25 9.01 -16.17
CA HIS A 26 -19.71 7.99 -15.28
C HIS A 26 -18.82 7.06 -16.10
N TYR A 27 -17.62 6.80 -15.62
CA TYR A 27 -16.65 5.90 -16.23
C TYR A 27 -16.47 4.69 -15.34
N ASP A 28 -16.68 3.51 -15.91
CA ASP A 28 -16.31 2.24 -15.29
C ASP A 28 -14.89 1.90 -15.74
N PHE A 29 -14.00 1.76 -14.77
CA PHE A 29 -12.60 1.41 -15.00
C PHE A 29 -12.32 -0.01 -14.49
N GLY A 30 -11.63 -0.81 -15.30
CA GLY A 30 -11.06 -2.08 -14.85
C GLY A 30 -9.92 -1.87 -13.85
N GLN A 31 -9.42 -2.93 -13.22
CA GLN A 31 -8.50 -2.81 -12.09
C GLN A 31 -7.17 -2.15 -12.47
N SER A 32 -6.56 -2.54 -13.59
CA SER A 32 -5.35 -1.88 -14.12
C SER A 32 -5.53 -0.38 -14.41
N ALA A 33 -6.72 0.03 -14.86
CA ALA A 33 -7.03 1.44 -15.10
C ALA A 33 -7.24 2.21 -13.80
N LYS A 34 -7.71 1.54 -12.73
CA LYS A 34 -7.80 2.13 -11.39
C LYS A 34 -6.43 2.40 -10.77
N GLU A 35 -5.43 1.57 -11.06
CA GLU A 35 -4.04 1.84 -10.63
C GLU A 35 -3.52 3.13 -11.28
N LEU A 36 -3.61 3.24 -12.60
CA LEU A 36 -3.25 4.46 -13.33
C LEU A 36 -4.04 5.69 -12.86
N LEU A 37 -5.32 5.49 -12.55
CA LEU A 37 -6.17 6.54 -12.01
C LEU A 37 -5.70 6.96 -10.62
N SER A 38 -5.26 6.02 -9.77
CA SER A 38 -4.73 6.31 -8.45
C SER A 38 -3.51 7.25 -8.57
N ASP A 39 -2.54 6.91 -9.42
CA ASP A 39 -1.37 7.76 -9.65
C ASP A 39 -1.74 9.12 -10.22
N HIS A 40 -2.68 9.16 -11.18
CA HIS A 40 -3.18 10.41 -11.73
C HIS A 40 -3.84 11.27 -10.65
N LEU A 41 -4.68 10.68 -9.80
CA LEU A 41 -5.35 11.40 -8.72
C LEU A 41 -4.34 11.89 -7.68
N THR A 42 -3.35 11.09 -7.28
CA THR A 42 -2.28 11.52 -6.38
C THR A 42 -1.58 12.77 -6.93
N ASN A 43 -1.23 12.75 -8.21
CA ASN A 43 -0.48 13.82 -8.88
C ASN A 43 -1.30 15.08 -9.19
N ASN A 44 -2.61 14.95 -9.39
CA ASN A 44 -3.43 16.03 -9.91
C ASN A 44 -4.53 16.48 -8.94
N THR A 45 -4.73 15.79 -7.81
CA THR A 45 -5.70 16.23 -6.81
C THR A 45 -5.19 17.49 -6.12
N LYS A 46 -6.08 18.47 -5.98
CA LYS A 46 -5.83 19.78 -5.40
C LYS A 46 -6.97 20.06 -4.43
N PRO A 47 -6.81 20.92 -3.41
CA PRO A 47 -7.87 21.19 -2.44
C PRO A 47 -9.21 21.59 -3.07
N ARG A 48 -9.18 22.34 -4.18
CA ARG A 48 -10.38 22.70 -4.94
C ARG A 48 -11.21 21.50 -5.45
N HIS A 49 -10.59 20.34 -5.63
CA HIS A 49 -11.26 19.14 -6.16
C HIS A 49 -12.16 18.45 -5.14
N VAL A 50 -12.06 18.79 -3.84
CA VAL A 50 -12.96 18.26 -2.79
C VAL A 50 -14.10 19.23 -2.41
N ARG A 51 -14.28 20.34 -3.14
CA ARG A 51 -15.32 21.36 -2.87
C ARG A 51 -16.70 20.74 -2.64
N LEU A 52 -17.19 19.93 -3.58
CA LEU A 52 -18.53 19.33 -3.51
C LEU A 52 -18.70 18.41 -2.29
N TRP A 53 -17.62 17.75 -1.86
CA TRP A 53 -17.63 16.94 -0.64
C TRP A 53 -17.74 17.82 0.61
N LEU A 54 -17.01 18.94 0.66
CA LEU A 54 -17.11 19.90 1.76
C LEU A 54 -18.52 20.51 1.84
N GLU A 55 -19.09 20.91 0.70
CA GLU A 55 -20.47 21.41 0.60
C GLU A 55 -21.48 20.38 1.11
N LEU A 56 -21.35 19.12 0.69
CA LEU A 56 -22.21 18.04 1.14
C LEU A 56 -22.10 17.81 2.66
N ILE A 57 -20.88 17.79 3.21
CA ILE A 57 -20.64 17.62 4.65
C ILE A 57 -21.27 18.75 5.45
N LEU A 58 -21.07 20.01 5.03
CA LEU A 58 -21.69 21.16 5.69
C LEU A 58 -23.21 21.09 5.63
N LYS A 59 -23.78 20.65 4.50
CA LYS A 59 -25.23 20.48 4.37
C LYS A 59 -25.78 19.40 5.29
N ILE A 60 -25.07 18.27 5.42
CA ILE A 60 -25.44 17.20 6.37
C ILE A 60 -25.40 17.72 7.81
N ARG A 61 -24.39 18.51 8.17
CA ARG A 61 -24.26 19.09 9.52
C ARG A 61 -25.42 20.02 9.86
N GLU A 62 -25.78 20.90 8.92
CA GLU A 62 -26.93 21.80 9.04
C GLU A 62 -28.22 21.01 9.28
N LEU A 63 -28.50 20.00 8.44
CA LEU A 63 -29.70 19.16 8.56
C LEU A 63 -29.73 18.32 9.84
N ALA A 64 -28.56 17.97 10.38
CA ALA A 64 -28.42 17.23 11.62
C ALA A 64 -28.47 18.12 12.88
N GLY A 65 -28.59 19.45 12.72
CA GLY A 65 -28.60 20.40 13.85
C GLY A 65 -27.28 20.46 14.62
N LEU A 66 -26.17 20.14 13.94
CA LEU A 66 -24.84 20.25 14.53
C LEU A 66 -24.39 21.72 14.59
N PRO A 67 -23.49 22.09 15.52
CA PRO A 67 -22.96 23.45 15.59
C PRO A 67 -22.40 23.92 14.24
N ASP A 68 -22.64 25.18 13.94
CA ASP A 68 -22.09 25.83 12.74
C ASP A 68 -20.57 25.68 12.71
N PHE A 69 -20.07 25.36 11.53
CA PHE A 69 -18.65 25.24 11.30
C PHE A 69 -18.10 26.65 10.99
N GLU A 70 -17.12 27.11 11.75
CA GLU A 70 -16.66 28.51 11.70
C GLU A 70 -15.99 28.91 10.37
N SER A 71 -15.64 27.93 9.53
CA SER A 71 -14.96 28.17 8.24
C SER A 71 -15.90 27.89 7.07
N THR A 72 -15.84 28.76 6.05
CA THR A 72 -16.53 28.52 4.78
C THR A 72 -15.78 27.46 3.95
N VAL A 73 -16.44 26.88 2.94
CA VAL A 73 -15.78 25.96 1.99
C VAL A 73 -14.58 26.64 1.32
N GLU A 74 -14.72 27.92 0.97
CA GLU A 74 -13.69 28.75 0.36
C GLU A 74 -12.50 28.95 1.29
N ALA A 75 -12.75 29.25 2.58
CA ALA A 75 -11.69 29.36 3.57
C ALA A 75 -10.95 28.03 3.75
N LEU A 76 -11.68 26.92 3.85
CA LEU A 76 -11.10 25.57 3.96
C LEU A 76 -10.23 25.19 2.76
N ILE A 77 -10.66 25.54 1.55
CA ILE A 77 -9.89 25.28 0.33
C ILE A 77 -8.65 26.17 0.26
N GLN A 78 -8.75 27.43 0.69
CA GLN A 78 -7.65 28.40 0.65
C GLN A 78 -6.58 28.10 1.71
N ASP A 79 -6.99 27.66 2.90
CA ASP A 79 -6.09 27.31 3.99
C ASP A 79 -5.46 25.92 3.82
N ALA A 80 -6.02 25.08 2.94
CA ALA A 80 -5.45 23.79 2.62
C ALA A 80 -4.15 23.96 1.82
N PRO A 81 -3.05 23.32 2.24
CA PRO A 81 -1.79 23.44 1.54
C PRO A 81 -1.91 22.86 0.13
N ASP A 82 -1.58 23.67 -0.88
CA ASP A 82 -1.36 23.22 -2.26
C ASP A 82 0.02 22.56 -2.31
N THR A 83 0.13 21.43 -1.64
CA THR A 83 1.34 20.61 -1.68
C THR A 83 1.21 19.74 -2.91
N ASP A 84 2.16 19.82 -3.82
CA ASP A 84 2.37 18.72 -4.76
C ASP A 84 2.55 17.44 -3.93
N PRO A 85 1.97 16.29 -4.33
CA PRO A 85 2.20 15.05 -3.60
C PRO A 85 3.71 14.91 -3.47
N ALA A 86 4.17 14.77 -2.23
CA ALA A 86 5.58 14.79 -1.94
C ALA A 86 6.29 13.80 -2.88
N THR A 87 7.09 14.30 -3.82
CA THR A 87 8.22 13.52 -4.31
C THR A 87 8.99 13.17 -3.05
N SER A 88 8.84 11.94 -2.58
CA SER A 88 9.47 11.42 -1.38
C SER A 88 10.97 11.37 -1.66
N THR A 89 11.63 12.51 -1.49
CA THR A 89 13.09 12.64 -1.44
C THR A 89 13.65 12.14 -0.10
N GLY A 90 12.81 11.51 0.73
CA GLY A 90 13.22 10.78 1.91
C GLY A 90 14.01 9.54 1.53
N ASP A 91 14.98 9.17 2.37
CA ASP A 91 15.69 7.89 2.27
C ASP A 91 14.66 6.76 2.15
N GLU A 92 14.86 5.89 1.16
CA GLU A 92 13.98 4.74 0.92
C GLU A 92 13.91 3.89 2.20
N ALA A 93 12.75 3.31 2.44
CA ALA A 93 12.46 2.57 3.66
C ALA A 93 12.04 1.13 3.37
N VAL A 94 12.21 0.30 4.40
CA VAL A 94 11.82 -1.11 4.42
C VAL A 94 10.85 -1.33 5.56
N LEU A 95 9.69 -1.91 5.26
CA LEU A 95 8.76 -2.37 6.28
C LEU A 95 9.15 -3.80 6.68
N ILE A 96 9.64 -3.96 7.90
CA ILE A 96 9.92 -5.28 8.50
C ILE A 96 8.63 -5.83 9.10
N LEU A 97 8.10 -6.90 8.52
CA LEU A 97 6.94 -7.62 9.01
C LEU A 97 7.34 -8.65 10.06
N THR A 98 6.43 -8.92 11.01
CA THR A 98 6.64 -9.90 12.07
C THR A 98 5.81 -11.14 11.83
N GLY A 99 6.43 -12.31 11.97
CA GLY A 99 5.72 -13.59 11.96
C GLY A 99 6.12 -14.49 10.81
N LYS A 100 5.87 -15.79 10.99
CA LYS A 100 6.29 -16.83 10.04
C LYS A 100 5.38 -16.93 8.83
N LEU A 101 4.12 -16.53 8.97
CA LEU A 101 3.12 -16.68 7.91
C LEU A 101 3.44 -15.78 6.71
N ASP A 102 3.76 -14.51 6.95
CA ASP A 102 4.09 -13.57 5.87
C ASP A 102 5.35 -13.98 5.12
N TYR A 103 6.38 -14.44 5.85
CA TYR A 103 7.59 -14.95 5.22
C TYR A 103 7.33 -16.21 4.39
N ALA A 104 6.54 -17.16 4.92
CA ALA A 104 6.17 -18.37 4.18
C ALA A 104 5.32 -18.04 2.93
N ARG A 105 4.42 -17.06 3.03
CA ARG A 105 3.60 -16.59 1.91
C ARG A 105 4.47 -15.94 0.83
N TYR A 106 5.45 -15.12 1.21
CA TYR A 106 6.43 -14.58 0.27
C TYR A 106 7.23 -15.69 -0.43
N GLN A 107 7.78 -16.64 0.32
CA GLN A 107 8.59 -17.73 -0.24
C GLN A 107 7.82 -18.61 -1.23
N THR A 108 6.50 -18.75 -1.06
CA THR A 108 5.68 -19.64 -1.89
C THR A 108 4.94 -18.93 -3.02
N GLN A 109 4.57 -17.67 -2.83
CA GLN A 109 3.67 -16.93 -3.73
C GLN A 109 4.23 -15.58 -4.20
N GLY A 110 5.34 -15.10 -3.62
CA GLY A 110 5.89 -13.78 -3.94
C GLY A 110 4.99 -12.62 -3.50
N VAL A 111 4.16 -12.81 -2.46
CA VAL A 111 3.23 -11.78 -1.99
C VAL A 111 3.19 -11.66 -0.47
N VAL A 112 2.71 -10.50 -0.04
CA VAL A 112 2.30 -10.20 1.34
C VAL A 112 0.85 -9.73 1.33
N VAL A 113 0.11 -10.10 2.38
CA VAL A 113 -1.28 -9.63 2.58
C VAL A 113 -1.34 -8.93 3.93
N LEU A 114 -1.71 -7.66 3.94
CA LEU A 114 -1.79 -6.84 5.15
C LEU A 114 -3.23 -6.46 5.47
N ASP A 115 -3.51 -6.16 6.73
CA ASP A 115 -4.74 -5.47 7.11
C ASP A 115 -4.76 -4.05 6.50
N THR A 116 -5.94 -3.56 6.10
CA THR A 116 -6.10 -2.21 5.55
C THR A 116 -5.77 -1.10 6.55
N SER A 117 -5.74 -1.41 7.86
CA SER A 117 -5.30 -0.48 8.91
C SER A 117 -3.79 -0.29 8.99
N VAL A 118 -3.00 -1.18 8.39
CA VAL A 118 -1.54 -1.06 8.37
C VAL A 118 -1.15 -0.05 7.29
N GLY A 119 -0.95 1.21 7.68
CA GLY A 119 -0.48 2.23 6.75
C GLY A 119 0.91 1.89 6.18
N LEU A 120 1.01 1.79 4.85
CA LEU A 120 2.29 1.70 4.15
C LEU A 120 2.74 3.14 3.84
N ALA A 121 3.85 3.58 4.43
CA ALA A 121 4.36 4.93 4.17
C ALA A 121 4.88 5.06 2.73
N ASP A 122 4.72 6.25 2.13
CA ASP A 122 5.03 6.50 0.71
C ASP A 122 6.50 6.25 0.32
N ASN A 123 7.42 6.27 1.28
CA ASN A 123 8.83 5.97 1.05
C ASN A 123 9.21 4.50 1.29
N VAL A 124 8.25 3.63 1.64
CA VAL A 124 8.51 2.19 1.77
C VAL A 124 8.54 1.56 0.38
N SER A 125 9.72 1.14 -0.04
CA SER A 125 9.95 0.51 -1.34
C SER A 125 10.24 -0.99 -1.23
N HIS A 126 10.52 -1.50 -0.03
CA HIS A 126 10.85 -2.91 0.19
C HIS A 126 10.14 -3.48 1.41
N ILE A 127 10.03 -4.80 1.44
CA ILE A 127 9.56 -5.56 2.61
C ILE A 127 10.71 -6.39 3.15
N GLY A 128 10.84 -6.45 4.47
CA GLY A 128 11.70 -7.42 5.14
C GLY A 128 10.89 -8.29 6.10
N PHE A 129 11.48 -9.40 6.54
CA PHE A 129 10.77 -10.39 7.36
C PHE A 129 11.56 -10.67 8.64
N TYR A 130 10.94 -10.43 9.79
CA TYR A 130 11.42 -10.87 11.09
C TYR A 130 10.68 -12.14 11.51
N ALA A 131 11.37 -13.28 11.37
CA ALA A 131 10.84 -14.61 11.67
C ALA A 131 11.93 -15.47 12.31
N ASP A 132 11.53 -16.39 13.18
CA ASP A 132 12.46 -17.29 13.90
C ASP A 132 13.55 -16.59 14.73
N GLY A 133 13.31 -15.34 15.14
CA GLY A 133 14.27 -14.58 15.95
C GLY A 133 15.38 -13.92 15.14
N GLU A 134 15.20 -13.74 13.83
CA GLU A 134 16.15 -13.08 12.94
C GLU A 134 15.42 -12.28 11.86
N ILE A 135 16.10 -11.29 11.28
CA ILE A 135 15.64 -10.66 10.03
C ILE A 135 16.21 -11.49 8.89
N LYS A 136 15.33 -11.97 8.01
CA LYS A 136 15.68 -12.85 6.88
C LYS A 136 16.51 -12.10 5.84
N PRO A 137 17.39 -12.80 5.10
CA PRO A 137 18.33 -12.18 4.18
C PRO A 137 17.67 -11.60 2.93
N GLU A 138 16.47 -12.07 2.58
CA GLU A 138 15.72 -11.58 1.43
C GLU A 138 14.91 -10.33 1.81
N ILE A 139 15.26 -9.20 1.19
CA ILE A 139 14.55 -7.92 1.31
C ILE A 139 14.03 -7.55 -0.08
N PRO A 140 12.90 -8.14 -0.52
CA PRO A 140 12.36 -7.88 -1.86
C PRO A 140 11.84 -6.46 -2.03
N ALA A 141 12.01 -5.93 -3.24
CA ALA A 141 11.35 -4.70 -3.65
C ALA A 141 9.84 -4.91 -3.84
N ILE A 142 9.06 -3.87 -3.58
CA ILE A 142 7.62 -3.83 -3.87
C ILE A 142 7.46 -3.60 -5.37
N GLN A 143 6.80 -4.54 -6.05
CA GLN A 143 6.49 -4.41 -7.48
C GLN A 143 5.12 -3.77 -7.70
N GLN A 144 4.12 -4.18 -6.93
CA GLN A 144 2.75 -3.69 -7.03
C GLN A 144 2.08 -3.68 -5.66
N HIS A 145 1.23 -2.69 -5.43
CA HIS A 145 0.48 -2.52 -4.18
C HIS A 145 -1.01 -2.30 -4.46
N TYR A 146 -1.80 -3.28 -4.09
CA TYR A 146 -3.26 -3.21 -4.08
C TYR A 146 -3.70 -2.78 -2.68
N SER A 147 -3.94 -1.49 -2.47
CA SER A 147 -4.25 -0.91 -1.16
C SER A 147 -5.59 -1.34 -0.56
N SER A 148 -6.51 -1.88 -1.37
CA SER A 148 -7.79 -2.40 -0.90
C SER A 148 -8.37 -3.37 -1.92
N ILE A 149 -8.31 -4.66 -1.60
CA ILE A 149 -8.89 -5.73 -2.40
C ILE A 149 -9.61 -6.73 -1.52
N ARG A 150 -10.79 -7.17 -1.97
CA ARG A 150 -11.60 -8.14 -1.24
C ARG A 150 -11.22 -9.55 -1.66
N PHE A 151 -11.03 -10.42 -0.67
CA PHE A 151 -10.63 -11.80 -0.86
C PHE A 151 -11.86 -12.70 -0.91
N ASP A 152 -12.43 -12.91 -2.10
CA ASP A 152 -13.48 -13.90 -2.35
C ASP A 152 -13.52 -14.38 -3.81
N ASP A 153 -14.24 -15.48 -4.05
CA ASP A 153 -14.37 -16.10 -5.37
C ASP A 153 -15.10 -15.21 -6.39
N VAL A 154 -15.96 -14.30 -5.93
CA VAL A 154 -16.69 -13.38 -6.82
C VAL A 154 -15.71 -12.39 -7.43
N VAL A 155 -14.84 -11.78 -6.63
CA VAL A 155 -13.77 -10.88 -7.09
C VAL A 155 -12.80 -11.63 -8.00
N VAL A 156 -12.42 -12.87 -7.68
CA VAL A 156 -11.58 -13.70 -8.55
C VAL A 156 -12.23 -13.91 -9.92
N ALA A 157 -13.52 -14.23 -9.97
CA ALA A 157 -14.24 -14.42 -11.23
C ALA A 157 -14.35 -13.12 -12.02
N GLN A 158 -14.63 -11.99 -11.35
CA GLN A 158 -14.71 -10.66 -11.98
C GLN A 158 -13.37 -10.25 -12.60
N LEU A 159 -12.27 -10.39 -11.85
CA LEU A 159 -10.93 -10.07 -12.34
C LEU A 159 -10.53 -10.93 -13.54
N ARG A 160 -10.87 -12.23 -13.54
CA ARG A 160 -10.63 -13.09 -14.72
C ARG A 160 -11.48 -12.71 -15.93
N ALA A 161 -12.71 -12.23 -15.71
CA ALA A 161 -13.62 -11.86 -16.78
C ALA A 161 -13.17 -10.61 -17.55
N THR A 162 -12.28 -9.78 -17.00
CA THR A 162 -11.74 -8.60 -17.72
C THR A 162 -10.82 -8.99 -18.86
N GLY A 163 -10.27 -10.21 -18.86
CA GLY A 163 -9.32 -10.70 -19.87
C GLY A 163 -7.94 -10.04 -19.81
N ARG A 164 -7.68 -9.16 -18.84
CA ARG A 164 -6.39 -8.49 -18.66
C ARG A 164 -5.42 -9.41 -17.93
N GLN A 165 -4.15 -9.38 -18.36
CA GLN A 165 -3.11 -10.22 -17.75
C GLN A 165 -2.89 -9.88 -16.27
N GLY A 166 -2.76 -8.58 -15.93
CA GLY A 166 -2.57 -8.14 -14.54
C GLY A 166 -3.71 -8.58 -13.62
N ASP A 167 -4.97 -8.40 -14.05
CA ASP A 167 -6.14 -8.82 -13.29
C ASP A 167 -6.17 -10.35 -13.09
N SER A 168 -5.75 -11.11 -14.11
CA SER A 168 -5.66 -12.58 -14.04
C SER A 168 -4.57 -13.05 -13.07
N GLU A 169 -3.45 -12.34 -12.99
CA GLU A 169 -2.38 -12.58 -12.01
C GLU A 169 -2.90 -12.33 -10.59
N VAL A 170 -3.53 -11.17 -10.34
CA VAL A 170 -4.13 -10.82 -9.05
C VAL A 170 -5.21 -11.82 -8.64
N ALA A 171 -6.10 -12.20 -9.56
CA ALA A 171 -7.12 -13.21 -9.31
C ALA A 171 -6.51 -14.56 -8.90
N SER A 172 -5.38 -14.93 -9.50
CA SER A 172 -4.65 -16.15 -9.15
C SER A 172 -4.03 -16.05 -7.76
N LEU A 173 -3.46 -14.90 -7.39
CA LEU A 173 -2.91 -14.66 -6.06
C LEU A 173 -3.98 -14.71 -4.98
N ILE A 174 -5.15 -14.08 -5.18
CA ILE A 174 -6.28 -14.15 -4.26
C ILE A 174 -6.76 -15.59 -4.10
N ALA A 175 -7.01 -16.28 -5.22
CA ALA A 175 -7.50 -17.65 -5.21
C ALA A 175 -6.53 -18.63 -4.53
N GLN A 176 -5.22 -18.40 -4.64
CA GLN A 176 -4.23 -19.22 -3.92
C GLN A 176 -4.14 -18.84 -2.44
N SER A 177 -4.22 -17.55 -2.10
CA SER A 177 -4.20 -17.08 -0.71
C SER A 177 -5.39 -17.64 0.08
N LEU A 178 -6.58 -17.66 -0.52
CA LEU A 178 -7.79 -18.25 0.04
C LEU A 178 -7.69 -19.75 0.31
N LYS A 179 -6.77 -20.48 -0.35
CA LYS A 179 -6.54 -21.91 -0.09
C LYS A 179 -5.59 -22.16 1.09
N ILE A 180 -4.78 -21.16 1.43
CA ILE A 180 -3.77 -21.25 2.49
C ILE A 180 -4.34 -20.74 3.82
N ASP A 181 -5.18 -19.71 3.74
CA ASP A 181 -5.64 -18.95 4.89
C ASP A 181 -7.14 -18.63 4.76
N ASP A 182 -7.97 -19.47 5.38
CA ASP A 182 -9.42 -19.35 5.37
C ASP A 182 -9.91 -18.04 6.04
N ASP A 183 -9.11 -17.44 6.94
CA ASP A 183 -9.46 -16.20 7.63
C ASP A 183 -9.42 -14.97 6.69
N LEU A 184 -8.89 -15.13 5.48
CA LEU A 184 -8.95 -14.09 4.45
C LEU A 184 -10.33 -14.00 3.79
N ALA A 185 -11.12 -15.08 3.80
CA ALA A 185 -12.37 -15.17 3.04
C ALA A 185 -13.37 -14.08 3.46
N GLY A 186 -13.83 -13.30 2.48
CA GLY A 186 -14.79 -12.21 2.68
C GLY A 186 -14.19 -10.93 3.30
N THR A 187 -12.88 -10.92 3.59
CA THR A 187 -12.20 -9.74 4.15
C THR A 187 -11.64 -8.83 3.06
N THR A 188 -11.53 -7.53 3.36
CA THR A 188 -10.79 -6.57 2.54
C THR A 188 -9.39 -6.40 3.12
N ARG A 189 -8.37 -6.57 2.30
CA ARG A 189 -6.97 -6.53 2.69
C ARG A 189 -6.16 -5.72 1.70
N GLN A 190 -4.93 -5.41 2.06
CA GLN A 190 -3.92 -4.98 1.11
C GLN A 190 -3.23 -6.21 0.53
N LEU A 191 -2.99 -6.23 -0.77
CA LEU A 191 -2.17 -7.25 -1.42
C LEU A 191 -0.93 -6.56 -2.00
N ILE A 192 0.26 -6.98 -1.56
CA ILE A 192 1.53 -6.44 -2.03
C ILE A 192 2.25 -7.56 -2.77
N ARG A 193 2.56 -7.30 -4.05
CA ARG A 193 3.40 -8.18 -4.84
C ARG A 193 4.85 -7.78 -4.69
N LEU A 194 5.68 -8.76 -4.41
CA LEU A 194 7.09 -8.60 -4.12
C LEU A 194 7.93 -9.15 -5.25
N ALA A 195 9.06 -8.52 -5.49
CA ALA A 195 10.03 -8.97 -6.45
C ALA A 195 10.63 -10.33 -6.05
N ASP A 196 11.06 -11.09 -7.06
CA ASP A 196 11.79 -12.33 -6.85
C ASP A 196 13.12 -12.04 -6.10
N PRO A 197 13.62 -12.96 -5.26
CA PRO A 197 14.92 -12.79 -4.61
C PRO A 197 16.09 -12.52 -5.57
N SER A 198 15.98 -12.94 -6.84
CA SER A 198 16.99 -12.71 -7.88
C SER A 198 16.81 -11.40 -8.66
N ASP A 199 15.72 -10.67 -8.43
CA ASP A 199 15.48 -9.38 -9.06
C ASP A 199 16.54 -8.36 -8.58
N PRO A 200 17.20 -7.61 -9.48
CA PRO A 200 18.21 -6.63 -9.10
C PRO A 200 17.67 -5.46 -8.26
N ALA A 201 16.35 -5.24 -8.24
CA ALA A 201 15.73 -4.28 -7.33
C ALA A 201 15.66 -4.81 -5.89
N SER A 202 15.67 -6.13 -5.69
CA SER A 202 15.70 -6.75 -4.35
C SER A 202 17.09 -6.65 -3.72
N ILE A 203 17.14 -6.60 -2.39
CA ILE A 203 18.39 -6.72 -1.64
C ILE A 203 18.50 -8.15 -1.12
N ALA A 204 19.56 -8.82 -1.55
CA ALA A 204 19.99 -10.10 -0.99
C ALA A 204 21.15 -9.86 -0.01
N MET A 205 20.89 -10.00 1.28
CA MET A 205 21.94 -9.97 2.30
C MET A 205 22.69 -11.30 2.31
N GLY A 206 24.00 -11.27 2.56
CA GLY A 206 24.82 -12.49 2.62
C GLY A 206 24.48 -13.43 3.79
N ALA A 207 23.80 -12.91 4.82
CA ALA A 207 23.35 -13.67 5.99
C ALA A 207 22.12 -13.00 6.64
N PRO A 208 21.32 -13.74 7.43
CA PRO A 208 20.30 -13.15 8.29
C PRO A 208 20.89 -12.21 9.33
N ILE A 209 20.11 -11.21 9.76
CA ILE A 209 20.48 -10.32 10.87
C ILE A 209 20.04 -10.97 12.18
N ALA A 210 21.01 -11.39 13.00
CA ALA A 210 20.75 -12.09 14.24
C ALA A 210 20.15 -11.15 15.30
N ASN A 211 19.12 -11.61 16.02
CA ASN A 211 18.58 -10.83 17.13
C ASN A 211 19.48 -10.87 18.37
N THR A 212 19.83 -9.69 18.88
CA THR A 212 20.62 -9.53 20.11
C THR A 212 19.84 -8.93 21.28
N LYS A 213 18.50 -8.81 21.18
CA LYS A 213 17.69 -8.31 22.29
C LYS A 213 17.52 -9.38 23.35
N GLU A 214 17.87 -9.02 24.58
CA GLU A 214 17.71 -9.87 25.75
C GLU A 214 17.22 -9.06 26.96
N SER A 215 16.56 -9.74 27.90
CA SER A 215 16.19 -9.19 29.20
C SER A 215 16.39 -10.25 30.27
N ASN A 216 17.19 -9.95 31.30
CA ASN A 216 17.56 -10.88 32.37
C ASN A 216 18.11 -12.23 31.85
N GLY A 217 18.97 -12.18 30.82
CA GLY A 217 19.56 -13.37 30.18
C GLY A 217 18.58 -14.24 29.38
N ARG A 218 17.35 -13.74 29.11
CA ARG A 218 16.37 -14.39 28.24
C ARG A 218 16.25 -13.65 26.92
N PRO A 219 16.24 -14.36 25.77
CA PRO A 219 16.00 -13.74 24.47
C PRO A 219 14.63 -13.04 24.44
N LEU A 220 14.61 -11.82 23.90
CA LEU A 220 13.41 -11.03 23.70
C LEU A 220 13.23 -10.78 22.19
N ALA A 221 12.01 -10.79 21.68
CA ALA A 221 11.79 -10.45 20.28
C ALA A 221 12.27 -9.01 19.99
N TRP A 222 12.99 -8.83 18.87
CA TRP A 222 13.45 -7.50 18.47
C TRP A 222 12.28 -6.54 18.22
N THR A 223 11.23 -7.03 17.58
CA THR A 223 9.96 -6.33 17.41
C THR A 223 8.79 -7.30 17.46
N ILE A 224 7.65 -6.83 17.97
CA ILE A 224 6.39 -7.58 18.07
C ILE A 224 5.34 -7.09 17.06
N ALA A 225 5.59 -5.92 16.46
CA ALA A 225 4.75 -5.30 15.44
C ALA A 225 5.60 -4.93 14.22
N PRO A 226 4.99 -4.69 13.05
CA PRO A 226 5.70 -4.19 11.89
C PRO A 226 6.52 -2.94 12.23
N ARG A 227 7.74 -2.87 11.69
CA ARG A 227 8.68 -1.77 11.97
C ARG A 227 9.28 -1.25 10.68
N ILE A 228 9.27 0.06 10.50
CA ILE A 228 9.94 0.72 9.38
C ILE A 228 11.40 0.97 9.75
N VAL A 229 12.32 0.62 8.85
CA VAL A 229 13.75 0.93 8.93
C VAL A 229 14.23 1.54 7.61
N ARG A 230 15.36 2.24 7.61
CA ARG A 230 15.93 2.78 6.38
C ARG A 230 16.59 1.70 5.54
N LEU A 231 16.42 1.80 4.22
CA LEU A 231 17.07 0.91 3.25
C LEU A 231 18.59 1.05 3.31
N SER A 232 19.08 2.27 3.49
CA SER A 232 20.51 2.57 3.65
C SER A 232 21.14 1.84 4.84
N SER A 233 20.43 1.74 5.97
CA SER A 233 20.88 1.02 7.15
C SER A 233 21.00 -0.49 6.91
N LEU A 234 20.10 -1.08 6.13
CA LEU A 234 20.18 -2.50 5.73
C LEU A 234 21.28 -2.75 4.69
N LYS A 235 21.48 -1.81 3.74
CA LYS A 235 22.61 -1.88 2.78
C LYS A 235 23.98 -1.83 3.46
N GLY A 236 24.06 -1.28 4.67
CA GLY A 236 25.23 -1.38 5.53
C GLY A 236 25.55 -2.80 6.02
N ALA A 237 24.71 -3.79 5.70
CA ALA A 237 24.84 -5.20 6.04
C ALA A 237 25.12 -5.46 7.53
N PRO A 238 24.27 -4.96 8.45
CA PRO A 238 24.44 -5.20 9.87
C PRO A 238 24.32 -6.71 10.17
N ALA A 239 25.20 -7.23 11.01
CA ALA A 239 25.15 -8.64 11.40
C ALA A 239 24.10 -8.89 12.50
N THR A 240 23.76 -7.85 13.26
CA THR A 240 22.89 -7.95 14.45
C THR A 240 21.83 -6.86 14.52
N THR A 241 20.72 -7.13 15.20
CA THR A 241 19.67 -6.12 15.42
C THR A 241 20.15 -4.95 16.29
N GLY A 242 21.16 -5.17 17.14
CA GLY A 242 21.84 -4.09 17.88
C GLY A 242 22.66 -3.16 16.99
N GLU A 243 23.32 -3.68 15.96
CA GLU A 243 24.00 -2.85 14.94
C GLU A 243 22.99 -2.09 14.09
N LEU A 244 21.91 -2.75 13.67
CA LEU A 244 20.83 -2.10 12.94
C LEU A 244 20.20 -0.94 13.73
N ASP A 245 19.89 -1.15 15.02
CA ASP A 245 19.35 -0.08 15.87
C ASP A 245 20.33 1.09 16.05
N LYS A 246 21.64 0.83 16.09
CA LYS A 246 22.67 1.88 16.13
C LYS A 246 22.72 2.67 14.82
N ALA A 247 22.70 1.99 13.67
CA ALA A 247 22.64 2.64 12.37
C ALA A 247 21.39 3.51 12.24
N GLU A 248 20.25 3.02 12.74
CA GLU A 248 18.99 3.75 12.77
C GLU A 248 19.03 4.99 13.68
N GLY A 249 19.80 4.96 14.78
CA GLY A 249 19.96 6.08 15.71
C GLY A 249 21.05 7.09 15.35
N ALA A 250 22.10 6.70 14.63
CA ALA A 250 23.30 7.51 14.38
C ALA A 250 23.14 8.62 13.31
N MET A 251 22.00 8.67 12.62
CA MET A 251 21.70 9.68 11.59
C MET A 251 20.50 10.58 11.96
N LYS A 252 20.12 10.62 13.25
CA LYS A 252 19.25 11.67 13.79
C LYS A 252 20.10 12.86 14.23
#